data_AF-A0A813G7U8-F1
#
_entry.id   AF-A0A813G7U8-F1
#
_cell.length_a   1.000
_cell.length_b   1.000
_cell.length_c   1.000
_cell.angle_alpha   90.00
_cell.angle_beta   90.00
_cell.angle_gamma   90.00
#
_symmetry.space_group_name_H-M   'P 1'
#
loop_
_entity.id
_entity.type
_entity.pdbx_description
1 polymer ?
#
loop_
_entity_poly.entity_id
_entity_poly.type
_entity_poly.pdbx_seq_one_letter_code
_entity_poly.pdbx_strand_id
1 'polypeptide(L)' 'MCWCLDHADCAIEVARCLVEGLLEESLPLDERVLRLCLVSDVLHNSGSSVASAAWVFKREFEAQMPEAGFAWCLP' A
#
# COMPACT_ATOMS: atom_id res chain seq x y z
N MET A 1 -6.04 8.07 -6.26
CA MET A 1 -5.53 8.44 -4.92
C MET A 1 -6.45 9.30 -4.07
N CYS A 2 -7.02 10.40 -4.57
CA CYS A 2 -7.90 11.28 -3.76
C CYS A 2 -9.01 10.52 -3.00
N TRP A 3 -9.63 9.52 -3.65
CA TRP A 3 -10.67 8.69 -3.03
C TRP A 3 -10.22 8.02 -1.72
N CYS A 4 -9.01 7.45 -1.68
CA CYS A 4 -8.49 6.81 -0.47
C CYS A 4 -8.30 7.81 0.67
N LEU A 5 -7.88 9.04 0.34
CA LEU A 5 -7.65 10.10 1.33
C LEU A 5 -8.97 10.57 1.97
N ASP A 6 -10.05 10.57 1.20
CA ASP A 6 -11.40 10.92 1.65
C ASP A 6 -12.07 9.78 2.46
N HIS A 7 -11.54 8.55 2.38
CA HIS A 7 -12.07 7.34 3.03
C HIS A 7 -11.00 6.68 3.92
N ALA A 8 -10.33 7.50 4.74
CA ALA A 8 -9.28 7.02 5.64
C ALA A 8 -9.80 6.08 6.75
N ASP A 9 -11.11 6.06 7.00
CA ASP A 9 -11.80 5.09 7.86
C ASP A 9 -11.69 3.65 7.32
N CYS A 10 -11.55 3.48 6.00
CA CYS A 10 -11.30 2.19 5.36
C CYS A 10 -9.82 1.81 5.28
N ALA A 11 -8.91 2.59 5.90
CA ALA A 11 -7.46 2.42 5.71
C ALA A 11 -6.95 1.01 6.05
N ILE A 12 -7.52 0.36 7.07
CA ILE A 12 -7.15 -1.00 7.48
C ILE A 12 -7.40 -1.99 6.33
N GLU A 13 -8.62 -1.97 5.78
CA GLU A 13 -9.05 -2.91 4.74
C GLU A 13 -8.37 -2.61 3.41
N VAL A 14 -8.21 -1.34 3.06
CA VAL A 14 -7.52 -0.93 1.84
C VAL A 14 -6.03 -1.28 1.91
N ALA A 15 -5.35 -1.01 3.02
CA ALA A 15 -3.95 -1.40 3.20
C ALA A 15 -3.79 -2.92 3.08
N ARG A 16 -4.71 -3.69 3.69
CA ARG A 16 -4.70 -5.16 3.61
C ARG A 16 -4.81 -5.65 2.18
N CYS A 17 -5.82 -5.18 1.44
CA CYS A 17 -6.02 -5.58 0.04
C CYS A 17 -4.80 -5.25 -0.82
N LEU A 18 -4.17 -4.08 -0.60
CA LEU A 18 -3.00 -3.67 -1.36
C LEU A 18 -1.75 -4.49 -1.01
N VAL A 19 -1.55 -4.81 0.27
CA VAL A 19 -0.44 -5.66 0.72
C VAL A 19 -0.62 -7.10 0.25
N GLU A 20 -1.81 -7.69 0.43
CA GLU A 20 -2.13 -9.05 -0.07
C GLU A 20 -1.92 -9.13 -1.58
N GLY A 21 -2.40 -8.13 -2.33
CA GLY A 21 -2.16 -8.06 -3.76
C GLY A 21 -0.67 -7.93 -4.11
N LEU A 22 0.10 -7.10 -3.39
CA LEU A 22 1.53 -6.95 -3.66
C LEU A 22 2.32 -8.26 -3.41
N LEU A 23 1.86 -9.07 -2.45
CA LEU A 23 2.49 -10.31 -2.01
C LEU A 23 1.97 -11.56 -2.74
N GLU A 24 1.18 -11.40 -3.79
CA GLU A 24 0.68 -12.51 -4.61
C GLU A 24 1.85 -13.28 -5.26
N GLU A 25 1.94 -14.58 -4.97
CA GLU A 25 3.12 -15.42 -5.24
C GLU A 25 3.50 -15.47 -6.73
N SER A 26 2.49 -15.51 -7.61
CA SER A 26 2.66 -15.63 -9.08
C SER A 26 2.47 -14.32 -9.84
N LEU A 27 2.56 -13.18 -9.14
CA LEU A 27 2.35 -11.86 -9.74
C LEU A 27 3.43 -11.55 -10.79
N PRO A 28 3.06 -11.26 -12.06
CA PRO A 28 4.00 -10.79 -13.08
C PRO A 28 4.77 -9.55 -12.63
N LEU A 29 6.02 -9.39 -13.08
CA LEU A 29 6.90 -8.32 -12.64
C LEU A 29 6.35 -6.92 -12.94
N ASP A 30 5.76 -6.75 -14.12
CA ASP A 30 5.12 -5.50 -14.55
C ASP A 30 3.93 -5.15 -13.67
N GLU A 31 3.05 -6.10 -13.37
CA GLU A 31 1.95 -5.90 -12.42
C GLU A 31 2.45 -5.59 -11.01
N ARG A 32 3.54 -6.24 -10.59
CA ARG A 32 4.17 -6.00 -9.28
C ARG A 32 4.70 -4.57 -9.15
N VAL A 33 5.35 -4.06 -10.19
CA VAL A 33 5.80 -2.65 -10.22
C VAL A 33 4.60 -1.72 -10.13
N LEU A 34 3.51 -2.00 -10.86
CA LEU A 34 2.29 -1.19 -10.80
C LEU A 34 1.66 -1.19 -9.40
N ARG A 35 1.57 -2.35 -8.73
CA ARG A 35 1.04 -2.46 -7.35
C ARG A 35 1.93 -1.73 -6.34
N LEU A 36 3.26 -1.81 -6.50
CA LEU A 36 4.20 -1.06 -5.66
C LEU A 36 4.08 0.45 -5.88
N CYS A 37 3.96 0.90 -7.13
CA CYS A 37 3.71 2.30 -7.46
C CYS A 37 2.41 2.80 -6.83
N LEU A 38 1.35 1.99 -6.84
CA LEU A 38 0.08 2.33 -6.20
C LEU A 38 0.25 2.50 -4.69
N VAL A 39 0.93 1.58 -4.00
CA VAL A 39 1.23 1.70 -2.57
C VAL A 39 2.07 2.95 -2.27
N SER A 40 3.08 3.23 -3.10
CA SER A 40 3.92 4.43 -2.97
C SER A 40 3.09 5.71 -3.12
N ASP A 41 2.15 5.73 -4.04
CA ASP A 41 1.25 6.88 -4.26
C ASP A 41 0.32 7.11 -3.06
N VAL A 42 -0.20 6.05 -2.42
CA VAL A 42 -0.98 6.17 -1.16
C VAL A 42 -0.11 6.73 -0.03
N LEU A 43 1.08 6.17 0.15
CA LEU A 43 2.00 6.59 1.21
C LEU A 43 2.47 8.03 1.03
N HIS A 44 2.74 8.46 -0.20
CA HIS A 44 3.09 9.84 -0.50
C HIS A 44 1.94 10.79 -0.14
N ASN A 45 0.74 10.51 -0.64
CA ASN A 45 -0.41 11.38 -0.48
C ASN A 45 -0.98 11.39 0.95
N SER A 46 -0.82 10.30 1.71
CA SER A 46 -1.21 10.24 3.12
C SER A 46 -0.41 11.18 4.04
N GLY A 47 0.69 11.76 3.54
CA GLY A 47 1.42 12.83 4.22
C GLY A 47 0.86 14.23 4.00
N SER A 48 -0.17 14.39 3.16
CA SER A 48 -0.77 15.69 2.86
C SER A 48 -1.46 16.30 4.09
N SER A 49 -1.28 17.60 4.29
CA SER A 49 -1.99 18.36 5.32
C SER A 49 -3.48 18.57 5.03
N VAL A 50 -3.92 18.30 3.79
CA VAL A 50 -5.31 18.46 3.36
C VAL A 50 -6.19 17.31 3.87
N ALA A 51 -5.64 16.09 3.91
CA ALA A 51 -6.35 14.89 4.34
C ALA A 51 -5.86 14.45 5.72
N SER A 52 -6.34 15.14 6.76
CA SER A 52 -5.82 15.02 8.13
C SER A 52 -5.95 13.63 8.77
N ALA A 53 -6.81 12.75 8.25
CA ALA A 53 -6.95 11.37 8.71
C ALA A 53 -6.14 10.37 7.87
N ALA A 54 -5.62 10.77 6.70
CA ALA A 54 -4.97 9.86 5.77
C ALA A 54 -3.65 9.28 6.31
N TRP A 55 -3.03 9.89 7.32
CA TRP A 55 -1.82 9.36 7.97
C TRP A 55 -2.01 7.93 8.50
N VAL A 56 -3.25 7.51 8.79
CA VAL A 56 -3.57 6.15 9.23
C VAL A 56 -3.06 5.10 8.23
N PHE A 57 -3.08 5.38 6.92
CA PHE A 57 -2.51 4.49 5.91
C PHE A 57 -1.04 4.16 6.19
N LYS A 58 -0.23 5.12 6.64
CA LYS A 58 1.18 4.87 6.95
C LYS A 58 1.33 3.82 8.06
N ARG A 59 0.53 3.99 9.12
CA ARG A 59 0.50 3.04 10.25
C ARG A 59 0.06 1.65 9.81
N GLU A 60 -0.97 1.57 8.97
CA GLU A 60 -1.50 0.28 8.51
C GLU A 60 -0.54 -0.44 7.55
N PHE A 61 0.11 0.28 6.63
CA PHE A 61 1.14 -0.32 5.79
C PHE A 61 2.34 -0.81 6.61
N GLU A 62 2.80 -0.03 7.59
CA GLU A 62 3.89 -0.44 8.49
C GLU A 62 3.54 -1.70 9.29
N ALA A 63 2.30 -1.82 9.77
CA ALA A 63 1.86 -2.98 10.54
C ALA A 63 1.64 -4.25 9.69
N GLN A 64 1.30 -4.09 8.42
CA GLN A 64 0.88 -5.21 7.56
C GLN A 64 1.97 -5.66 6.57
N MET A 65 2.94 -4.79 6.25
CA MET A 65 4.08 -5.18 5.42
C MET A 65 5.02 -6.13 6.18
N PRO A 66 5.49 -7.22 5.56
CA PRO A 66 6.43 -8.13 6.20
C PRO A 66 7.80 -7.47 6.44
N GLU A 67 8.38 -7.68 7.63
CA GLU A 67 9.72 -7.20 8.03
C GLU A 67 10.86 -7.77 7.16
N ALA A 68 10.65 -8.97 6.61
CA ALA A 68 11.69 -9.71 5.92
C ALA A 68 11.61 -9.48 4.41
N GLY A 69 12.75 -9.01 3.88
CA GLY A 69 12.97 -8.58 2.51
C GLY A 69 12.29 -9.49 1.51
N PHE A 70 11.51 -8.84 0.64
CA PHE A 70 10.90 -9.44 -0.52
C PHE A 70 11.83 -10.47 -1.17
N ALA A 71 11.59 -11.75 -0.88
CA ALA A 71 12.07 -12.86 -1.68
C ALA A 71 11.25 -12.83 -2.97
N TRP A 72 11.39 -11.74 -3.74
CA TRP A 72 11.00 -11.72 -5.13
C TRP A 72 11.88 -12.78 -5.75
N CYS A 73 11.33 -13.98 -5.94
CA CYS A 73 11.91 -15.00 -6.80
C CYS A 73 11.99 -14.41 -8.22
N LEU A 74 12.98 -13.56 -8.44
CA LEU A 74 13.64 -13.43 -9.71
C LEU A 74 14.34 -14.77 -9.92
N PRO A 75 14.17 -15.42 -11.08
CA PRO A 75 14.93 -16.62 -11.42
C PRO A 75 16.44 -16.36 -11.34
#